data_AF-A0AAW1R6A8-F1
#
_entry.id   AF-A0AAW1R6A8-F1
#
_cell.length_a   1.000
_cell.length_b   1.000
_cell.length_c   1.000
_cell.angle_alpha   90.00
_cell.angle_beta   90.00
_cell.angle_gamma   90.00
#
_symmetry.space_group_name_H-M   'P 1'
#
loop_
_entity.id
_entity.type
_entity.pdbx_description
1 polymer ?
#
loop_
_entity_poly.entity_id
_entity_poly.type
_entity_poly.pdbx_seq_one_letter_code
_entity_poly.pdbx_strand_id
1 'polypeptide(L)'
;MHLSVSELERAQSRPLTRRQKRLKQDVPESSDDLEVFAQDEGTSSSSESQVELNLFVRWYSPTGKTKVNMLQLQPVQGVDALQGVSKNLVVRAFPEAERPDYLTSDDFYKFTPTEEFMTLPGDIARTEFRLVASYGGWEYTVLERELGAHRDPERKMLVTVIEFESTALMIGHVGVRVSLIAYPVVSVKKSFLDEITAELKSNPNFKGIM
;
A
#
# COMPACT_ATOMS: atom_id res chain seq x y z
N MET A 1 29.91 41.43 -4.11
CA MET A 1 29.05 42.24 -3.22
C MET A 1 28.59 41.36 -2.08
N HIS A 2 28.73 41.86 -0.85
CA HIS A 2 28.43 41.23 0.44
C HIS A 2 26.91 41.11 0.72
N LEU A 3 26.51 39.99 1.36
CA LEU A 3 25.49 39.69 2.43
C LEU A 3 24.12 40.44 2.44
N SER A 4 22.96 39.85 2.79
CA SER A 4 22.51 39.14 4.02
C SER A 4 21.09 38.53 3.77
N VAL A 5 20.60 37.40 4.32
CA VAL A 5 20.16 36.98 5.69
C VAL A 5 19.17 37.93 6.40
N SER A 6 18.08 37.33 6.94
CA SER A 6 17.06 37.87 7.89
C SER A 6 16.06 38.89 7.30
N GLU A 7 14.75 38.91 7.53
CA GLU A 7 13.82 38.38 8.53
C GLU A 7 12.40 38.78 8.03
N LEU A 8 11.37 37.94 8.20
CA LEU A 8 10.12 38.42 8.83
C LEU A 8 9.24 37.23 9.23
N GLU A 9 9.31 36.90 10.51
CA GLU A 9 8.30 36.16 11.24
C GLU A 9 6.95 36.89 11.22
N ARG A 10 5.86 36.09 11.33
CA ARG A 10 4.75 36.22 12.30
C ARG A 10 3.39 35.98 11.66
N ALA A 11 2.81 34.84 12.01
CA ALA A 11 1.43 34.76 12.47
C ALA A 11 1.27 33.54 13.38
N GLN A 12 1.29 33.79 14.68
CA GLN A 12 0.85 32.85 15.71
C GLN A 12 -0.69 32.81 15.78
N SER A 13 -1.17 31.71 16.38
CA SER A 13 -2.44 31.53 17.09
C SER A 13 -3.65 30.99 16.31
N ARG A 14 -4.00 29.72 16.57
CA ARG A 14 -5.07 29.32 17.51
C ARG A 14 -5.17 27.79 17.63
N PRO A 15 -5.38 27.22 18.83
CA PRO A 15 -5.67 25.80 19.00
C PRO A 15 -7.14 25.52 18.68
N LEU A 16 -7.39 24.55 17.80
CA LEU A 16 -8.73 23.98 17.57
C LEU A 16 -8.83 22.65 18.30
N THR A 17 -9.38 22.69 19.52
CA THR A 17 -9.97 21.54 20.19
C THR A 17 -11.30 21.21 19.50
N ARG A 18 -11.40 20.04 18.85
CA ARG A 18 -12.72 19.47 18.49
C ARG A 18 -12.74 17.95 18.32
N ARG A 19 -13.02 17.29 19.44
CA ARG A 19 -13.96 16.17 19.66
C ARG A 19 -14.64 15.54 18.43
N GLN A 20 -14.43 14.24 18.22
CA GLN A 20 -15.36 13.30 17.56
C GLN A 20 -15.06 11.86 18.04
N LYS A 21 -15.96 10.87 18.07
CA LYS A 21 -17.40 10.75 18.40
C LYS A 21 -17.58 9.23 18.48
N ARG A 22 -17.99 8.68 19.64
CA ARG A 22 -18.21 7.24 19.82
C ARG A 22 -19.44 6.83 18.97
N LEU A 23 -19.29 5.85 18.08
CA LEU A 23 -20.41 5.22 17.39
C LEU A 23 -21.30 4.54 18.45
N LYS A 24 -22.54 4.97 18.56
CA LYS A 24 -23.62 4.16 19.14
C LYS A 24 -24.35 3.53 17.96
N GLN A 25 -24.34 2.21 17.89
CA GLN A 25 -25.25 1.43 17.06
C GLN A 25 -26.57 1.34 17.81
N ASP A 26 -27.63 1.89 17.22
CA ASP A 26 -29.00 1.54 17.58
C ASP A 26 -29.42 0.39 16.65
N VAL A 27 -29.76 -0.75 17.27
CA VAL A 27 -30.31 -1.94 16.63
C VAL A 27 -31.83 -1.85 16.71
N PRO A 28 -32.57 -1.89 15.60
CA PRO A 28 -33.98 -2.25 15.64
C PRO A 28 -34.14 -3.77 15.49
N GLU A 29 -34.78 -4.35 16.50
CA GLU A 29 -35.41 -5.67 16.46
C GLU A 29 -36.64 -5.65 15.52
N SER A 30 -36.70 -6.60 14.60
CA SER A 30 -37.95 -7.15 14.02
C SER A 30 -37.54 -8.41 13.24
N SER A 31 -37.77 -9.60 13.78
CA SER A 31 -39.02 -10.38 13.82
C SER A 31 -39.02 -11.44 12.71
N ASP A 32 -38.85 -12.68 13.18
CA ASP A 32 -39.32 -13.96 12.67
C ASP A 32 -39.87 -14.01 11.24
N ASP A 33 -39.16 -14.75 10.38
CA ASP A 33 -39.81 -15.68 9.47
C ASP A 33 -38.96 -16.95 9.32
N LEU A 34 -39.63 -18.08 9.52
CA LEU A 34 -39.12 -19.45 9.48
C LEU A 34 -38.93 -19.91 8.03
N GLU A 35 -37.70 -20.28 7.67
CA GLU A 35 -37.47 -21.29 6.63
C GLU A 35 -36.52 -22.38 7.15
N VAL A 36 -37.14 -23.54 7.38
CA VAL A 36 -36.50 -24.85 7.46
C VAL A 36 -36.00 -25.19 6.05
N PHE A 37 -34.74 -25.62 5.87
CA PHE A 37 -34.35 -26.80 5.06
C PHE A 37 -32.81 -26.93 4.93
N ALA A 38 -32.37 -28.18 5.06
CA ALA A 38 -31.06 -28.77 4.75
C ALA A 38 -29.86 -28.40 5.65
N GLN A 39 -29.61 -29.27 6.63
CA GLN A 39 -28.28 -29.48 7.20
C GLN A 39 -27.36 -30.00 6.10
N ASP A 40 -26.61 -29.10 5.48
CA ASP A 40 -25.44 -29.46 4.70
C ASP A 40 -24.33 -29.78 5.71
N GLU A 41 -23.84 -31.03 5.72
CA GLU A 41 -22.70 -31.44 6.52
C GLU A 41 -21.48 -30.69 6.01
N GLY A 42 -21.26 -29.52 6.62
CA GLY A 42 -20.15 -28.62 6.35
C GLY A 42 -18.86 -29.40 6.39
N THR A 43 -18.37 -29.75 5.21
CA THR A 43 -17.05 -30.30 5.01
C THR A 43 -16.12 -29.16 5.41
N SER A 44 -15.67 -29.17 6.65
CA SER A 44 -14.62 -28.29 7.15
C SER A 44 -13.33 -28.69 6.46
N SER A 45 -13.23 -28.38 5.16
CA SER A 45 -11.97 -28.32 4.47
C SER A 45 -11.15 -27.37 5.32
N SER A 46 -10.15 -27.91 6.01
CA SER A 46 -9.11 -27.14 6.66
C SER A 46 -8.50 -26.27 5.56
N SER A 47 -9.07 -25.08 5.37
CA SER A 47 -8.51 -24.06 4.52
C SER A 47 -7.16 -23.80 5.14
N GLU A 48 -6.10 -24.40 4.56
CA GLU A 48 -4.74 -24.06 4.93
C GLU A 48 -4.69 -22.54 4.89
N SER A 49 -4.46 -21.92 6.04
CA SER A 49 -4.51 -20.47 6.19
C SER A 49 -3.60 -19.86 5.14
N GLN A 50 -4.19 -19.27 4.10
CA GLN A 50 -3.41 -18.68 3.02
C GLN A 50 -2.66 -17.47 3.60
N VAL A 51 -1.40 -17.31 3.23
CA VAL A 51 -0.64 -16.11 3.61
C VAL A 51 -1.15 -14.96 2.76
N GLU A 52 -1.71 -13.94 3.40
CA GLU A 52 -2.13 -12.70 2.76
C GLU A 52 -0.99 -11.69 2.82
N LEU A 53 -0.84 -10.87 1.78
CA LEU A 53 0.22 -9.85 1.74
C LEU A 53 -0.39 -8.44 1.69
N ASN A 54 0.20 -7.54 2.45
CA ASN A 54 -0.16 -6.14 2.52
C ASN A 54 1.10 -5.29 2.32
N LEU A 55 0.99 -4.22 1.54
CA LEU A 55 2.01 -3.19 1.41
C LEU A 55 1.62 -1.99 2.25
N PHE A 56 2.40 -1.70 3.29
CA PHE A 56 2.28 -0.47 4.05
C PHE A 56 3.17 0.59 3.41
N VAL A 57 2.55 1.72 3.06
CA VAL A 57 3.24 2.90 2.52
C VAL A 57 3.20 3.98 3.58
N ARG A 58 4.38 4.36 4.07
CA ARG A 58 4.55 5.39 5.09
C ARG A 58 5.22 6.62 4.49
N TRP A 59 4.54 7.76 4.56
CA TRP A 59 5.08 9.06 4.16
C TRP A 59 5.40 9.89 5.39
N TYR A 60 6.63 10.39 5.44
CA TYR A 60 7.11 11.31 6.45
C TYR A 60 7.14 12.71 5.86
N SER A 61 6.51 13.67 6.54
CA SER A 61 6.60 15.09 6.18
C SER A 61 7.79 15.78 6.86
N PRO A 62 8.27 16.91 6.32
CA PRO A 62 9.29 17.74 6.99
C PRO A 62 8.88 18.20 8.40
N THR A 63 7.57 18.28 8.66
CA THR A 63 7.02 18.68 9.97
C THR A 63 6.99 17.53 11.00
N GLY A 64 7.48 16.34 10.64
CA GLY A 64 7.43 15.14 11.49
C GLY A 64 6.09 14.41 11.48
N LYS A 65 5.05 14.94 10.81
CA LYS A 65 3.80 14.19 10.60
C LYS A 65 4.06 12.99 9.71
N THR A 66 3.41 11.88 10.06
CA THR A 66 3.51 10.61 9.34
C THR A 66 2.11 10.19 8.88
N LYS A 67 1.96 9.79 7.62
CA LYS A 67 0.75 9.15 7.10
C LYS A 67 1.10 7.73 6.68
N VAL A 68 0.30 6.77 7.10
CA VAL A 68 0.45 5.35 6.75
C VAL A 68 -0.80 4.92 6.01
N ASN A 69 -0.63 4.22 4.89
CA ASN A 69 -1.72 3.53 4.20
C ASN A 69 -1.35 2.06 4.05
N MET A 70 -2.35 1.21 4.17
CA MET A 70 -2.23 -0.23 3.98
C MET A 70 -2.90 -0.58 2.66
N LEU A 71 -2.15 -1.23 1.77
CA LEU A 71 -2.63 -1.67 0.47
C LEU A 71 -2.67 -3.19 0.45
N GLN A 72 -3.87 -3.75 0.36
CA GLN A 72 -4.03 -5.19 0.21
C GLN A 72 -3.54 -5.61 -1.18
N LEU A 73 -2.68 -6.62 -1.23
CA LEU A 73 -2.05 -7.07 -2.46
C LEU A 73 -2.79 -8.27 -3.06
N GLN A 74 -3.10 -8.19 -4.34
CA GLN A 74 -3.67 -9.29 -5.12
C GLN A 74 -2.63 -9.85 -6.10
N PRO A 75 -2.45 -11.18 -6.16
CA PRO A 75 -1.49 -11.78 -7.08
C PRO A 75 -1.93 -11.57 -8.53
N VAL A 76 -0.98 -11.27 -9.40
CA VAL A 76 -1.17 -11.15 -10.85
C VAL A 76 -0.10 -11.94 -11.59
N GLN A 77 -0.48 -12.58 -12.70
CA GLN A 77 0.46 -13.39 -13.48
C GLN A 77 1.53 -12.53 -14.18
N GLY A 78 1.18 -11.29 -14.52
CA GLY A 78 2.06 -10.38 -15.24
C GLY A 78 1.37 -9.07 -15.58
N VAL A 79 2.10 -8.19 -16.27
CA VAL A 79 1.60 -6.87 -16.70
C VAL A 79 0.33 -6.99 -17.55
N ASP A 80 0.21 -8.02 -18.36
CA ASP A 80 -0.94 -8.19 -19.25
C ASP A 80 -2.23 -8.59 -18.53
N ALA A 81 -2.09 -9.19 -17.34
CA ALA A 81 -3.19 -9.56 -16.44
C ALA A 81 -3.69 -8.39 -15.57
N LEU A 82 -2.96 -7.27 -15.54
CA LEU A 82 -3.45 -6.04 -14.89
C LEU A 82 -4.74 -5.57 -15.56
N GLN A 83 -5.58 -4.88 -14.79
CA GLN A 83 -6.82 -4.30 -15.29
C GLN A 83 -6.80 -2.78 -15.14
N GLY A 84 -7.81 -2.13 -15.71
CA GLY A 84 -8.11 -0.71 -15.45
C GLY A 84 -6.97 0.24 -15.81
N VAL A 85 -6.76 1.22 -14.93
CA VAL A 85 -5.78 2.28 -15.18
C VAL A 85 -4.37 1.78 -14.93
N SER A 86 -4.16 0.90 -13.95
CA SER A 86 -2.85 0.31 -13.63
C SER A 86 -2.17 -0.31 -14.84
N LYS A 87 -2.88 -1.09 -15.67
CA LYS A 87 -2.33 -1.64 -16.92
C LYS A 87 -1.88 -0.54 -17.88
N ASN A 88 -2.73 0.45 -18.12
CA ASN A 88 -2.44 1.55 -19.05
C ASN A 88 -1.21 2.34 -18.61
N LEU A 89 -1.05 2.55 -17.31
CA LEU A 89 0.09 3.27 -16.75
C LEU A 89 1.39 2.50 -16.95
N VAL A 90 1.41 1.20 -16.64
CA VAL A 90 2.60 0.36 -16.79
C VAL A 90 3.00 0.22 -18.26
N VAL A 91 2.04 -0.02 -19.16
CA VAL A 91 2.31 -0.15 -20.60
C VAL A 91 2.88 1.14 -21.20
N ARG A 92 2.41 2.31 -20.74
CA ARG A 92 2.92 3.60 -21.19
C ARG A 92 4.30 3.95 -20.60
N ALA A 93 4.52 3.61 -19.33
CA ALA A 93 5.78 3.88 -18.66
C ALA A 93 6.90 2.93 -19.12
N PHE A 94 6.55 1.69 -19.45
CA PHE A 94 7.49 0.63 -19.85
C PHE A 94 6.98 -0.09 -21.11
N PRO A 95 7.33 0.41 -22.31
CA PRO A 95 7.08 -0.29 -23.57
C PRO A 95 7.64 -1.71 -23.51
N GLU A 96 7.00 -2.66 -24.21
CA GLU A 96 7.30 -4.09 -24.08
C GLU A 96 8.78 -4.44 -24.23
N ALA A 97 9.46 -3.84 -25.22
CA ALA A 97 10.88 -4.04 -25.48
C ALA A 97 11.82 -3.50 -24.37
N GLU A 98 11.32 -2.59 -23.54
CA GLU A 98 12.08 -1.91 -22.48
C GLU A 98 11.58 -2.28 -21.08
N ARG A 99 10.68 -3.27 -20.98
CA ARG A 99 10.14 -3.69 -19.68
C ARG A 99 11.26 -4.25 -18.81
N PRO A 100 11.39 -3.78 -17.57
CA PRO A 100 12.39 -4.30 -16.66
C PRO A 100 12.10 -5.75 -16.27
N ASP A 101 13.18 -6.47 -15.97
CA ASP A 101 13.21 -7.87 -15.55
C ASP A 101 12.20 -8.22 -14.46
N TYR A 102 12.04 -7.39 -13.44
CA TYR A 102 11.10 -7.67 -12.35
C TYR A 102 9.62 -7.67 -12.77
N LEU A 103 9.27 -7.06 -13.92
CA LEU A 103 7.92 -7.09 -14.48
C LEU A 103 7.67 -8.26 -15.44
N THR A 104 8.72 -8.91 -15.94
CA THR A 104 8.64 -9.92 -17.00
C THR A 104 9.17 -11.29 -16.57
N SER A 105 10.20 -11.33 -15.72
CA SER A 105 10.85 -12.55 -15.25
C SER A 105 9.93 -13.38 -14.34
N ASP A 106 10.04 -14.70 -14.48
CA ASP A 106 9.40 -15.66 -13.60
C ASP A 106 10.05 -15.77 -12.22
N ASP A 107 11.18 -15.10 -11.99
CA ASP A 107 11.86 -15.06 -10.68
C ASP A 107 11.11 -14.20 -9.65
N PHE A 108 10.06 -13.49 -10.08
CA PHE A 108 9.28 -12.58 -9.25
C PHE A 108 7.81 -12.96 -9.23
N TYR A 109 7.25 -13.06 -8.02
CA TYR A 109 5.81 -12.91 -7.82
C TYR A 109 5.43 -11.46 -8.03
N LYS A 110 4.30 -11.23 -8.70
CA LYS A 110 3.80 -9.90 -9.02
C LYS A 110 2.46 -9.73 -8.35
N PHE A 111 2.28 -8.57 -7.74
CA PHE A 111 1.05 -8.21 -7.05
C PHE A 111 0.58 -6.83 -7.51
N THR A 112 -0.72 -6.61 -7.45
CA THR A 112 -1.33 -5.30 -7.64
C THR A 112 -2.17 -4.95 -6.41
N PRO A 113 -2.10 -3.71 -5.89
CA PRO A 113 -3.00 -3.25 -4.84
C PRO A 113 -4.48 -3.31 -5.26
N THR A 114 -5.36 -3.59 -4.32
CA THR A 114 -6.82 -3.45 -4.52
C THR A 114 -7.25 -2.01 -4.78
N GLU A 115 -6.55 -1.04 -4.16
CA GLU A 115 -6.78 0.39 -4.35
C GLU A 115 -5.81 0.95 -5.41
N GLU A 116 -6.33 1.43 -6.55
CA GLU A 116 -5.49 1.89 -7.66
C GLU A 116 -4.76 3.22 -7.38
N PHE A 117 -5.36 4.13 -6.59
CA PHE A 117 -4.86 5.48 -6.37
C PHE A 117 -4.98 5.91 -4.92
N MET A 118 -4.01 6.71 -4.48
CA MET A 118 -4.09 7.45 -3.23
C MET A 118 -3.81 8.92 -3.44
N THR A 119 -4.40 9.76 -2.57
CA THR A 119 -4.02 11.16 -2.48
C THR A 119 -2.64 11.29 -1.86
N LEU A 120 -1.73 11.87 -2.65
CA LEU A 120 -0.36 12.15 -2.24
C LEU A 120 -0.37 13.31 -1.21
N PRO A 121 0.27 13.15 -0.03
CA PRO A 121 0.50 14.27 0.87
C PRO A 121 1.32 15.36 0.17
N GLY A 122 0.98 16.64 0.41
CA GLY A 122 1.65 17.76 -0.27
C GLY A 122 3.15 17.88 0.02
N ASP A 123 3.58 17.62 1.25
CA ASP A 123 4.99 17.74 1.66
C ASP A 123 5.53 16.38 2.14
N ILE A 124 6.27 15.68 1.28
CA ILE A 124 6.90 14.39 1.60
C ILE A 124 8.41 14.57 1.64
N ALA A 125 9.00 14.32 2.80
CA ALA A 125 10.45 14.27 2.99
C ALA A 125 11.02 12.86 2.76
N ARG A 126 10.25 11.82 3.10
CA ARG A 126 10.68 10.43 3.00
C ARG A 126 9.48 9.50 2.78
N THR A 127 9.70 8.45 1.99
CA THR A 127 8.74 7.36 1.78
C THR A 127 9.36 6.04 2.21
N GLU A 128 8.62 5.23 2.95
CA GLU A 128 9.01 3.90 3.41
C GLU A 128 7.94 2.89 2.98
N PHE A 129 8.39 1.77 2.45
CA PHE A 129 7.60 0.63 2.06
C PHE A 129 7.85 -0.51 3.03
N ARG A 130 6.78 -1.09 3.55
CA ARG A 130 6.85 -2.24 4.43
C ARG A 130 5.94 -3.33 3.92
N LEU A 131 6.52 -4.49 3.57
CA LEU A 131 5.77 -5.68 3.20
C LEU A 131 5.40 -6.41 4.48
N VAL A 132 4.11 -6.70 4.65
CA VAL A 132 3.55 -7.39 5.81
C VAL A 132 2.82 -8.64 5.33
N ALA A 133 3.13 -9.77 5.96
CA ALA A 133 2.44 -11.03 5.75
C ALA A 133 1.46 -11.29 6.89
N SER A 134 0.22 -11.62 6.57
CA SER A 134 -0.81 -11.99 7.53
C SER A 134 -1.03 -13.50 7.48
N TYR A 135 -0.84 -14.18 8.62
CA TYR A 135 -0.97 -15.64 8.75
C TYR A 135 -1.44 -16.02 10.14
N GLY A 136 -2.46 -16.89 10.23
CA GLY A 136 -2.97 -17.37 11.53
C GLY A 136 -3.53 -16.27 12.44
N GLY A 137 -4.05 -15.17 11.87
CA GLY A 137 -4.55 -14.01 12.62
C GLY A 137 -3.48 -13.04 13.12
N TRP A 138 -2.21 -13.26 12.77
CA TRP A 138 -1.08 -12.40 13.12
C TRP A 138 -0.51 -11.69 11.88
N GLU A 139 0.10 -10.53 12.10
CA GLU A 139 0.79 -9.74 11.07
C GLU A 139 2.29 -9.72 11.34
N TYR A 140 3.08 -10.01 10.31
CA TYR A 140 4.53 -10.10 10.38
C TYR A 140 5.15 -9.15 9.38
N THR A 141 6.03 -8.26 9.85
CA THR A 141 6.84 -7.44 8.95
C THR A 141 7.92 -8.32 8.33
N VAL A 142 7.88 -8.50 7.01
CA VAL A 142 8.81 -9.37 6.29
C VAL A 142 9.92 -8.58 5.61
N LEU A 143 9.64 -7.33 5.24
CA LEU A 143 10.62 -6.46 4.61
C LEU A 143 10.27 -5.01 4.85
N GLU A 144 11.27 -4.19 5.15
CA GLU A 144 11.15 -2.74 5.24
C GLU A 144 12.19 -2.09 4.32
N ARG A 145 11.77 -1.04 3.61
CA ARG A 145 12.63 -0.33 2.66
C ARG A 145 12.27 1.14 2.55
N GLU A 146 13.27 1.99 2.68
CA GLU A 146 13.15 3.41 2.36
C GLU A 146 13.32 3.66 0.85
N LEU A 147 12.46 4.50 0.27
CA LEU A 147 12.56 4.94 -1.12
C LEU A 147 13.75 5.89 -1.28
N GLY A 148 14.67 5.60 -2.21
CA GLY A 148 15.84 6.43 -2.47
C GLY A 148 17.06 6.15 -1.57
N ALA A 149 16.87 5.45 -0.45
CA ALA A 149 17.98 4.85 0.29
C ALA A 149 18.64 3.75 -0.57
N HIS A 150 19.96 3.66 -0.49
CA HIS A 150 20.87 2.88 -1.34
C HIS A 150 20.32 1.52 -1.85
N ARG A 151 20.68 1.23 -3.12
CA ARG A 151 20.42 0.00 -3.89
C ARG A 151 20.28 -1.22 -2.98
N ASP A 152 19.06 -1.75 -2.85
CA ASP A 152 18.85 -3.11 -2.38
C ASP A 152 19.66 -4.04 -3.30
N PRO A 153 20.79 -4.62 -2.83
CA PRO A 153 21.65 -5.42 -3.69
C PRO A 153 20.94 -6.72 -4.11
N GLU A 154 19.99 -7.19 -3.30
CA GLU A 154 19.28 -8.45 -3.51
C GLU A 154 17.96 -8.26 -4.25
N ARG A 155 17.46 -7.02 -4.33
CA ARG A 155 16.21 -6.62 -4.99
C ARG A 155 15.04 -7.50 -4.55
N LYS A 156 14.88 -7.71 -3.23
CA LYS A 156 13.86 -8.60 -2.66
C LYS A 156 12.45 -8.13 -2.99
N MET A 157 12.26 -6.81 -3.00
CA MET A 157 11.00 -6.16 -3.37
C MET A 157 11.24 -4.92 -4.21
N LEU A 158 10.48 -4.81 -5.29
CA LEU A 158 10.47 -3.69 -6.22
C LEU A 158 9.05 -3.19 -6.36
N VAL A 159 8.84 -1.91 -6.10
CA VAL A 159 7.54 -1.25 -6.21
C VAL A 159 7.59 -0.30 -7.39
N THR A 160 6.72 -0.51 -8.38
CA THR A 160 6.52 0.46 -9.45
C THR A 160 5.70 1.62 -8.87
N VAL A 161 6.24 2.83 -8.94
CA VAL A 161 5.60 4.04 -8.43
C VAL A 161 5.30 4.97 -9.60
N ILE A 162 4.06 5.47 -9.67
CA ILE A 162 3.67 6.45 -10.69
C ILE A 162 2.94 7.60 -10.00
N GLU A 163 3.49 8.79 -10.15
CA GLU A 163 2.95 10.02 -9.57
C GLU A 163 2.23 10.83 -10.65
N PHE A 164 1.05 11.32 -10.29
CA PHE A 164 0.23 12.18 -11.14
C PHE A 164 0.03 13.50 -10.45
N GLU A 165 0.13 14.55 -11.26
CA GLU A 165 -0.18 15.88 -10.81
C GLU A 165 -1.12 16.52 -11.81
N SER A 166 -2.33 16.84 -11.35
CA SER A 166 -3.30 17.51 -12.19
C SER A 166 -2.81 18.92 -12.53
N THR A 167 -3.14 19.36 -13.74
CA THR A 167 -3.13 20.80 -14.03
C THR A 167 -4.09 21.49 -13.06
N ALA A 168 -3.75 22.71 -12.61
CA ALA A 168 -4.59 23.44 -11.68
C ALA A 168 -5.97 23.70 -12.31
N LEU A 169 -7.02 23.15 -11.72
CA LEU A 169 -8.41 23.41 -12.10
C LEU A 169 -8.89 24.63 -11.33
N MET A 170 -9.29 25.68 -12.05
CA MET A 170 -9.88 26.87 -11.45
C MET A 170 -11.36 26.61 -11.17
N ILE A 171 -11.73 26.52 -9.89
CA ILE A 171 -13.13 26.50 -9.45
C ILE A 171 -13.44 27.89 -8.87
N GLY A 172 -14.04 28.75 -9.70
CA GLY A 172 -14.21 30.17 -9.37
C GLY A 172 -12.87 30.89 -9.30
N HIS A 173 -12.49 31.37 -8.12
CA HIS A 173 -11.19 32.01 -7.86
C HIS A 173 -10.19 31.10 -7.11
N VAL A 174 -10.56 29.83 -6.86
CA VAL A 174 -9.72 28.85 -6.16
C VAL A 174 -9.09 27.91 -7.18
N GLY A 175 -7.75 27.87 -7.22
CA GLY A 175 -7.01 26.86 -7.98
C GLY A 175 -6.90 25.58 -7.17
N VAL A 176 -7.44 24.49 -7.69
CA VAL A 176 -7.34 23.15 -7.09
C VAL A 176 -6.31 22.34 -7.87
N ARG A 177 -5.27 21.87 -7.17
CA ARG A 177 -4.28 20.92 -7.69
C ARG A 177 -4.48 19.60 -6.97
N VAL A 178 -4.64 18.52 -7.73
CA VAL A 178 -4.79 17.17 -7.19
C VAL A 178 -3.52 16.40 -7.51
N SER A 179 -2.84 15.94 -6.46
CA SER A 179 -1.68 15.06 -6.58
C SER A 179 -2.10 13.64 -6.18
N LEU A 180 -1.96 12.70 -7.10
CA LEU A 180 -2.27 11.29 -6.90
C LEU A 180 -1.01 10.45 -7.06
N ILE A 181 -1.00 9.30 -6.41
CA ILE A 181 0.07 8.31 -6.54
C ILE A 181 -0.55 6.93 -6.69
N ALA A 182 0.06 6.13 -7.57
CA ALA A 182 -0.33 4.76 -7.85
C ALA A 182 0.86 3.82 -7.67
N TYR A 183 0.56 2.59 -7.22
CA TYR A 183 1.53 1.51 -7.03
C TYR A 183 1.14 0.28 -7.86
N PRO A 184 1.08 0.39 -9.19
CA PRO A 184 0.37 -0.58 -10.03
C PRO A 184 0.93 -2.00 -9.94
N VAL A 185 2.23 -2.16 -9.67
CA VAL A 185 2.88 -3.46 -9.52
C VAL A 185 3.85 -3.45 -8.34
N VAL A 186 3.74 -4.46 -7.49
CA VAL A 186 4.70 -4.83 -6.45
C VAL A 186 5.29 -6.17 -6.84
N SER A 187 6.57 -6.22 -7.15
CA SER A 187 7.30 -7.43 -7.52
C SER A 187 8.14 -7.89 -6.35
N VAL A 188 7.96 -9.14 -5.92
CA VAL A 188 8.68 -9.77 -4.80
C VAL A 188 9.41 -10.99 -5.32
N LYS A 189 10.70 -11.12 -5.01
CA LYS A 189 11.51 -12.25 -5.46
C LYS A 189 10.94 -13.56 -4.90
N LYS A 190 10.73 -14.57 -5.76
CA LYS A 190 10.10 -15.84 -5.37
C LYS A 190 10.86 -16.54 -4.25
N SER A 191 12.17 -16.72 -4.43
CA SER A 191 13.03 -17.39 -3.43
C SER A 191 12.88 -16.79 -2.03
N PHE A 192 12.86 -15.45 -1.94
CA PHE A 192 12.67 -14.74 -0.68
C PHE A 192 11.28 -14.99 -0.08
N LEU A 193 10.21 -14.84 -0.87
CA LEU A 193 8.86 -15.00 -0.36
C LEU A 193 8.54 -16.46 0.01
N ASP A 194 9.06 -17.42 -0.75
CA ASP A 194 8.90 -18.85 -0.51
C ASP A 194 9.59 -19.26 0.81
N GLU A 195 10.81 -18.75 1.06
CA GLU A 195 11.53 -18.93 2.33
C GLU A 195 10.72 -18.38 3.52
N ILE A 196 10.23 -17.15 3.41
CA ILE A 196 9.41 -16.52 4.47
C ILE A 196 8.10 -17.27 4.69
N THR A 197 7.47 -17.74 3.63
CA THR A 197 6.23 -18.53 3.73
C THR A 197 6.49 -19.87 4.42
N ALA A 198 7.59 -20.54 4.09
CA ALA A 198 8.00 -21.77 4.75
C ALA A 198 8.31 -21.54 6.24
N GLU A 199 8.99 -20.44 6.56
CA GLU A 199 9.31 -20.07 7.95
C GLU A 199 8.04 -19.75 8.75
N LEU A 200 7.10 -18.97 8.21
CA LEU A 200 5.81 -18.66 8.85
C LEU A 200 4.99 -19.92 9.15
N LYS A 201 5.00 -20.89 8.24
CA LYS A 201 4.26 -22.15 8.40
C LYS A 201 4.92 -23.11 9.39
N SER A 202 6.24 -23.12 9.47
CA SER A 202 7.00 -24.09 10.27
C SER A 202 7.42 -23.59 11.65
N ASN A 203 7.57 -22.27 11.83
CA ASN A 203 8.07 -21.65 13.05
C ASN A 203 6.99 -20.79 13.73
N PRO A 204 6.28 -21.31 14.76
CA PRO A 204 5.27 -20.55 15.48
C PRO A 204 5.83 -19.36 16.28
N ASN A 205 7.16 -19.29 16.46
CA ASN A 205 7.85 -18.22 17.16
C ASN A 205 8.46 -17.18 16.21
N PHE A 206 8.14 -17.21 14.92
CA PHE A 206 8.60 -16.20 13.97
C PHE A 206 8.15 -14.81 14.41
N LYS A 207 9.07 -13.83 14.38
CA LYS A 207 8.81 -12.45 14.82
C LYS A 207 8.86 -11.42 13.68
N GLY A 208 9.03 -11.87 12.43
CA GLY A 208 9.35 -11.00 11.31
C GLY A 208 10.86 -10.77 11.16
N ILE A 209 11.22 -10.05 10.10
CA ILE A 209 12.58 -9.58 9.87
C ILE A 209 12.68 -8.17 10.45
N MET A 210 13.46 -8.01 11.52
CA MET A 210 13.80 -6.71 12.13
C MET A 210 15.04 -6.11 11.48
#